data_AF-A0A6C0BGG0-F1
#
_entry.id   AF-A0A6C0BGG0-F1
#
_cell.length_a   1.000
_cell.length_b   1.000
_cell.length_c   1.000
_cell.angle_alpha   90.00
_cell.angle_beta   90.00
_cell.angle_gamma   90.00
#
_symmetry.space_group_name_H-M   'P 1'
#
loop_
_entity.id
_entity.type
_entity.pdbx_description
1 polymer ?
#
loop_
_entity_poly.entity_id
_entity_poly.type
_entity_poly.pdbx_seq_one_letter_code
_entity_poly.pdbx_strand_id
1 'polypeptide(L)'
;MDKTNFWIIVFLVVLLACCLIFVLWAKNFKRHAMEHVTRDSRDIKQKLQKIEDEQGGIESLSDKQTYVLADTYHYGRYGKPLNVKKAIDLYLQSIGKSSNLEHIGKCYMAIARVYIEGWKDHRPDAVKAIKWFLKSIECGYEDGILEIAKIYMYGLHPYYLPDKLTAGKIYSIVLYNQKFSDSARTMCTEHLKQIAQMGYSDLDAAPEAGRTYYTLPFNIEEKISICLESANTRHVEWIHTSSFVPTLQNETRIATKNQDETNTNVLDFIPVQKIYNDSQNVHSSTVQNAAQNTIEYIENKTGTVTDFTNSVSQFIQEIENIADMRPSEKENIKKVLESLSESIHSRYDKSEKDVFNLVWARINDRVNNERRSDMIKVFADNISSGVEHDNVVCSSGKIVRMIGSLDGMDVEPLPSLKPEWAINEEIASSASAIRNKVLERATTNQRKAYEALDQTDEQKQIAEHLSNIMRTELRQKCKVEYVDTNILSEDVLNSKLADYIYNM
;
A
#
# COMPACT_ATOMS: atom_id res chain seq x y z
N MET A 1 -45.14 -2.89 40.42
CA MET A 1 -44.26 -2.47 39.30
C MET A 1 -45.06 -2.63 38.02
N ASP A 2 -45.20 -1.57 37.24
CA ASP A 2 -45.92 -1.64 35.96
C ASP A 2 -45.22 -2.64 35.02
N LYS A 3 -45.97 -3.41 34.24
CA LYS A 3 -45.42 -4.46 33.35
C LYS A 3 -44.38 -3.88 32.39
N THR A 4 -44.57 -2.63 31.98
CA THR A 4 -43.65 -1.87 31.13
C THR A 4 -42.30 -1.66 31.81
N ASN A 5 -42.27 -1.30 33.10
CA ASN A 5 -41.03 -1.09 33.85
C ASN A 5 -40.27 -2.40 34.08
N PHE A 6 -40.98 -3.52 34.23
CA PHE A 6 -40.34 -4.84 34.33
C PHE A 6 -39.59 -5.21 33.04
N TRP A 7 -40.22 -5.04 31.87
CA TRP A 7 -39.59 -5.35 30.58
C TRP A 7 -38.43 -4.41 30.23
N ILE A 8 -38.51 -3.13 30.60
CA ILE A 8 -37.39 -2.17 30.43
C ILE A 8 -36.18 -2.62 31.25
N ILE A 9 -36.37 -3.03 32.51
CA ILE A 9 -35.27 -3.49 33.36
C ILE A 9 -34.66 -4.78 32.80
N VAL A 10 -35.48 -5.74 32.37
CA VAL A 10 -35.00 -6.99 31.74
C VAL A 10 -34.19 -6.69 30.49
N PHE A 11 -34.67 -5.78 29.63
CA PHE A 11 -33.97 -5.38 28.41
C PHE A 11 -32.61 -4.73 28.71
N LEU A 12 -32.55 -3.81 29.68
CA LEU A 12 -31.31 -3.16 30.07
C LEU A 12 -30.29 -4.13 30.66
N VAL A 13 -30.73 -5.12 31.44
CA VAL A 13 -29.85 -6.17 32.00
C VAL A 13 -29.29 -7.07 30.90
N VAL A 14 -30.11 -7.46 29.92
CA VAL A 14 -29.65 -8.25 28.76
C VAL A 14 -28.67 -7.45 27.91
N LEU A 15 -28.95 -6.17 27.66
CA LEU A 15 -28.06 -5.28 26.92
C LEU A 15 -26.69 -5.15 27.61
N LEU A 16 -26.69 -4.92 28.93
CA LEU A 16 -25.47 -4.87 29.75
C LEU A 16 -24.68 -6.17 29.69
N ALA A 17 -25.35 -7.33 29.78
CA ALA A 17 -24.71 -8.64 29.67
C ALA A 17 -24.07 -8.84 28.29
N CYS A 18 -24.76 -8.48 27.20
CA CYS A 18 -24.24 -8.53 25.84
C CYS A 18 -23.02 -7.60 25.66
N CYS A 19 -23.07 -6.38 26.18
CA CYS A 19 -21.92 -5.46 26.16
C CYS A 19 -20.72 -6.05 26.92
N LEU A 20 -20.94 -6.67 28.08
CA LEU A 20 -19.87 -7.28 28.86
C LEU A 20 -19.21 -8.46 28.12
N ILE A 21 -20.03 -9.32 27.50
CA ILE A 21 -19.56 -10.43 26.66
C ILE A 21 -18.76 -9.91 25.48
N PHE A 22 -19.23 -8.85 24.81
CA PHE A 22 -18.52 -8.24 23.68
C PHE A 22 -17.16 -7.66 24.10
N VAL A 23 -17.09 -6.95 25.23
CA VAL A 23 -15.83 -6.41 25.76
C VAL A 23 -14.84 -7.51 26.11
N LEU A 24 -15.31 -8.60 26.73
CA LEU A 24 -14.47 -9.76 27.05
C LEU A 24 -13.99 -10.48 25.78
N TRP A 25 -14.86 -10.67 24.80
CA TRP A 25 -14.51 -11.25 23.51
C TRP A 25 -13.49 -10.39 22.75
N ALA A 26 -13.70 -9.07 22.68
CA ALA A 26 -12.77 -8.13 22.02
C ALA A 26 -11.39 -8.10 22.71
N LYS A 27 -11.35 -8.12 24.05
CA LYS A 27 -10.09 -8.23 24.80
C LYS A 27 -9.36 -9.55 24.52
N ASN A 28 -10.08 -10.66 24.49
CA ASN A 28 -9.46 -11.98 24.27
C ASN A 28 -9.01 -12.16 22.81
N PHE A 29 -9.77 -11.63 21.85
CA PHE A 29 -9.41 -11.57 20.44
C PHE A 29 -8.15 -10.74 20.22
N LYS A 30 -8.07 -9.53 20.80
CA LYS A 30 -6.87 -8.66 20.72
C LYS A 30 -5.65 -9.35 21.32
N ARG A 31 -5.81 -10.05 22.44
CA ARG A 31 -4.73 -10.80 23.10
C ARG A 31 -4.25 -11.97 22.24
N HIS A 32 -5.15 -12.80 21.70
CA HIS A 32 -4.77 -13.90 20.81
C HIS A 32 -4.12 -13.40 19.52
N ALA A 33 -4.65 -12.34 18.90
CA ALA A 33 -4.04 -11.73 17.71
C ALA A 33 -2.61 -11.23 17.99
N MET A 34 -2.38 -10.55 19.12
CA MET A 34 -1.05 -10.10 19.52
C MET A 34 -0.10 -11.27 19.85
N GLU A 35 -0.57 -12.32 20.52
CA GLU A 35 0.22 -13.50 20.84
C GLU A 35 0.65 -14.28 19.58
N HIS A 36 -0.20 -14.37 18.55
CA HIS A 36 0.14 -14.99 17.26
C HIS A 36 1.19 -14.17 16.48
N VAL A 37 0.99 -12.86 16.32
CA VAL A 37 1.94 -11.98 15.61
C VAL A 37 3.31 -11.96 16.29
N THR A 38 3.36 -11.94 17.62
CA THR A 38 4.62 -11.97 18.38
C THR A 38 5.31 -13.34 18.38
N ARG A 39 4.59 -14.43 18.12
CA ARG A 39 5.16 -15.77 17.97
C ARG A 39 5.81 -15.94 16.59
N ASP A 40 5.14 -15.53 15.52
CA ASP A 40 5.67 -15.63 14.15
C ASP A 40 6.93 -14.78 13.95
N SER A 41 6.96 -13.56 14.50
CA SER A 41 8.14 -12.69 14.44
C SER A 41 9.36 -13.28 15.19
N ARG A 42 9.13 -13.98 16.32
CA ARG A 42 10.19 -14.67 17.07
C ARG A 42 10.72 -15.89 16.33
N ASP A 43 9.84 -16.67 15.71
CA ASP A 43 10.22 -17.86 14.94
C ASP A 43 11.04 -17.49 13.69
N ILE A 44 10.63 -16.44 12.97
CA ILE A 44 11.38 -15.89 11.83
C ILE A 44 12.75 -15.36 12.28
N LYS A 45 12.80 -14.62 13.38
CA LYS A 45 14.07 -14.10 13.92
C LYS A 45 15.04 -15.22 14.29
N GLN A 46 14.55 -16.29 14.93
CA GLN A 46 15.37 -17.45 15.27
C GLN A 46 15.85 -18.21 14.03
N LYS A 47 14.99 -18.37 13.02
CA LYS A 47 15.36 -18.97 11.73
C LYS A 47 16.44 -18.14 11.02
N LEU A 48 16.27 -16.83 10.90
CA LEU A 48 17.26 -15.94 10.28
C LEU A 48 18.60 -15.94 11.03
N GLN A 49 18.57 -15.99 12.36
CA GLN A 49 19.78 -16.06 13.17
C GLN A 49 20.50 -17.40 12.99
N LYS A 50 19.77 -18.52 13.00
CA LYS A 50 20.32 -19.86 12.72
C LYS A 50 20.92 -19.95 11.31
N ILE A 51 20.29 -19.31 10.33
CA ILE A 51 20.75 -19.22 8.94
C ILE A 51 22.09 -18.48 8.83
N GLU A 52 22.31 -17.42 9.62
CA GLU A 52 23.59 -16.70 9.65
C GLU A 52 24.69 -17.43 10.46
N ASP A 53 24.29 -18.24 11.45
CA ASP A 53 25.20 -18.92 12.40
C ASP A 53 25.66 -20.33 11.95
N GLU A 54 24.98 -20.98 10.99
CA GLU A 54 25.35 -22.31 10.48
C GLU A 54 26.63 -22.29 9.61
N GLN A 55 27.45 -23.36 9.70
CA GLN A 55 28.72 -23.50 8.96
C GLN A 55 28.50 -23.40 7.44
N GLY A 56 29.02 -22.34 6.82
CA GLY A 56 28.87 -22.03 5.39
C GLY A 56 28.47 -20.57 5.12
N GLY A 57 27.92 -19.87 6.12
CA GLY A 57 27.57 -18.46 6.04
C GLY A 57 26.55 -18.11 4.93
N ILE A 58 26.42 -16.84 4.60
CA ILE A 58 25.51 -16.31 3.55
C ILE A 58 25.71 -17.01 2.18
N GLU A 59 26.89 -17.59 1.95
CA GLU A 59 27.23 -18.30 0.70
C GLU A 59 26.43 -19.60 0.52
N SER A 60 26.01 -20.25 1.60
CA SER A 60 25.23 -21.51 1.54
C SER A 60 23.73 -21.31 1.23
N LEU A 61 23.24 -20.07 1.27
CA LEU A 61 21.82 -19.76 1.06
C LEU A 61 21.39 -20.00 -0.38
N SER A 62 20.17 -20.50 -0.57
CA SER A 62 19.54 -20.51 -1.90
C SER A 62 19.33 -19.07 -2.41
N ASP A 63 19.08 -18.93 -3.71
CA ASP A 63 18.68 -17.67 -4.33
C ASP A 63 17.52 -17.02 -3.57
N LYS A 64 16.45 -17.76 -3.30
CA LYS A 64 15.26 -17.27 -2.61
C LYS A 64 15.50 -16.92 -1.13
N GLN A 65 16.27 -17.75 -0.42
CA GLN A 65 16.67 -17.43 0.96
C GLN A 65 17.53 -16.16 1.03
N THR A 66 18.40 -15.96 0.03
CA THR A 66 19.23 -14.76 -0.07
C THR A 66 18.35 -13.52 -0.32
N TYR A 67 17.31 -13.62 -1.17
CA TYR A 67 16.33 -12.55 -1.40
C TYR A 67 15.58 -12.16 -0.11
N VAL A 68 15.13 -13.15 0.64
CA VAL A 68 14.46 -12.97 1.93
C VAL A 68 15.33 -12.23 2.95
N LEU A 69 16.61 -12.59 3.01
CA LEU A 69 17.58 -11.91 3.87
C LEU A 69 17.81 -10.48 3.42
N ALA A 70 17.88 -10.24 2.11
CA ALA A 70 17.98 -8.90 1.53
C ALA A 70 16.80 -8.01 1.94
N ASP A 71 15.56 -8.51 1.80
CA ASP A 71 14.32 -7.80 2.20
C ASP A 71 14.31 -7.46 3.70
N THR A 72 14.84 -8.35 4.52
CA THR A 72 14.98 -8.10 5.95
C THR A 72 15.91 -6.93 6.25
N TYR A 73 17.05 -6.84 5.56
CA TYR A 73 17.98 -5.71 5.70
C TYR A 73 17.45 -4.44 5.04
N HIS A 74 16.73 -4.53 3.92
CA HIS A 74 16.09 -3.40 3.24
C HIS A 74 15.07 -2.73 4.15
N TYR A 75 14.28 -3.48 4.91
CA TYR A 75 13.24 -2.91 5.77
C TYR A 75 13.59 -2.88 7.27
N GLY A 76 14.78 -3.33 7.67
CA GLY A 76 15.19 -3.38 9.07
C GLY A 76 14.26 -4.25 9.94
N ARG A 77 13.89 -5.44 9.44
CA ARG A 77 12.88 -6.32 10.06
C ARG A 77 13.51 -7.36 11.00
N TYR A 78 12.66 -7.97 11.84
CA TYR A 78 13.00 -9.11 12.70
C TYR A 78 14.21 -8.87 13.64
N GLY A 79 14.40 -7.63 14.06
CA GLY A 79 15.52 -7.24 14.94
C GLY A 79 16.85 -7.04 14.22
N LYS A 80 16.86 -6.94 12.89
CA LYS A 80 18.02 -6.48 12.11
C LYS A 80 17.90 -4.97 11.85
N PRO A 81 18.99 -4.20 11.99
CA PRO A 81 18.96 -2.79 11.62
C PRO A 81 18.85 -2.65 10.10
N LEU A 82 18.17 -1.59 9.66
CA LEU A 82 18.14 -1.14 8.27
C LEU A 82 19.57 -1.07 7.71
N ASN A 83 19.84 -1.80 6.62
CA ASN A 83 21.14 -1.78 5.94
C ASN A 83 20.95 -1.94 4.43
N VAL A 84 20.73 -0.81 3.76
CA VAL A 84 20.42 -0.74 2.33
C VAL A 84 21.54 -1.29 1.45
N LYS A 85 22.81 -0.95 1.76
CA LYS A 85 23.94 -1.45 0.97
C LYS A 85 24.01 -2.98 1.01
N LYS A 86 23.89 -3.56 2.21
CA LYS A 86 23.86 -5.02 2.39
C LYS A 86 22.65 -5.64 1.69
N ALA A 87 21.50 -4.99 1.72
CA ALA A 87 20.31 -5.46 1.01
C ALA A 87 20.54 -5.53 -0.51
N ILE A 88 21.08 -4.47 -1.12
CA ILE A 88 21.42 -4.46 -2.56
C ILE A 88 22.40 -5.59 -2.89
N ASP A 89 23.48 -5.73 -2.10
CA ASP A 89 24.49 -6.76 -2.33
C ASP A 89 23.87 -8.18 -2.27
N LEU A 90 22.97 -8.42 -1.32
CA LEU A 90 22.25 -9.68 -1.19
C LEU A 90 21.25 -9.91 -2.32
N TYR A 91 20.52 -8.90 -2.79
CA TYR A 91 19.66 -9.03 -3.98
C TYR A 91 20.48 -9.39 -5.22
N LEU A 92 21.65 -8.76 -5.42
CA LEU A 92 22.55 -9.09 -6.52
C LEU A 92 23.11 -10.50 -6.40
N GLN A 93 23.45 -10.93 -5.19
CA GLN A 93 23.88 -12.31 -4.94
C GLN A 93 22.75 -13.30 -5.21
N SER A 94 21.51 -12.97 -4.84
CA SER A 94 20.32 -13.79 -5.13
C SER A 94 20.13 -13.98 -6.64
N ILE A 95 20.30 -12.91 -7.43
CA ILE A 95 20.29 -12.96 -8.90
C ILE A 95 21.39 -13.89 -9.43
N GLY A 96 22.62 -13.74 -8.93
CA GLY A 96 23.76 -14.55 -9.38
C GLY A 96 23.63 -16.05 -9.06
N LYS A 97 22.75 -16.42 -8.12
CA LYS A 97 22.47 -17.81 -7.72
C LYS A 97 21.29 -18.43 -8.48
N SER A 98 20.47 -17.63 -9.16
CA SER A 98 19.24 -18.10 -9.79
C SER A 98 19.38 -18.23 -11.30
N SER A 99 18.73 -19.24 -11.88
CA SER A 99 18.47 -19.33 -13.32
C SER A 99 17.01 -19.03 -13.68
N ASN A 100 16.16 -18.77 -12.68
CA ASN A 100 14.74 -18.49 -12.89
C ASN A 100 14.55 -16.99 -13.18
N LEU A 101 14.13 -16.66 -14.40
CA LEU A 101 13.88 -15.29 -14.84
C LEU A 101 12.82 -14.58 -13.98
N GLU A 102 11.80 -15.29 -13.52
CA GLU A 102 10.80 -14.74 -12.60
C GLU A 102 11.49 -14.23 -11.32
N HIS A 103 12.24 -15.11 -10.64
CA HIS A 103 12.94 -14.73 -9.41
C HIS A 103 13.95 -13.59 -9.62
N ILE A 104 14.67 -13.62 -10.75
CA ILE A 104 15.63 -12.57 -11.12
C ILE A 104 14.92 -11.23 -11.31
N GLY A 105 13.80 -11.22 -12.04
CA GLY A 105 12.99 -10.02 -12.27
C GLY A 105 12.45 -9.43 -10.96
N LYS A 106 11.98 -10.27 -10.04
CA LYS A 106 11.57 -9.87 -8.68
C LYS A 106 12.71 -9.22 -7.88
N CYS A 107 13.93 -9.75 -8.00
CA CYS A 107 15.11 -9.14 -7.37
C CYS A 107 15.42 -7.76 -7.97
N TYR A 108 15.34 -7.62 -9.29
CA TYR A 108 15.52 -6.31 -9.94
C TYR A 108 14.46 -5.29 -9.52
N MET A 109 13.19 -5.69 -9.41
CA MET A 109 12.12 -4.85 -8.87
C MET A 109 12.44 -4.37 -7.45
N ALA A 110 12.92 -5.27 -6.57
CA ALA A 110 13.29 -4.92 -5.20
C ALA A 110 14.46 -3.92 -5.15
N ILE A 111 15.50 -4.12 -5.95
CA ILE A 111 16.61 -3.17 -6.07
C ILE A 111 16.11 -1.81 -6.60
N ALA A 112 15.21 -1.79 -7.58
CA ALA A 112 14.64 -0.55 -8.09
C ALA A 112 13.91 0.25 -7.01
N ARG A 113 13.12 -0.43 -6.17
CA ARG A 113 12.40 0.20 -5.04
C ARG A 113 13.32 0.82 -4.02
N VAL A 114 14.43 0.16 -3.68
CA VAL A 114 15.47 0.75 -2.81
C VAL A 114 15.90 2.14 -3.31
N TYR A 115 16.03 2.32 -4.62
CA TYR A 115 16.40 3.62 -5.20
C TYR A 115 15.26 4.63 -5.27
N ILE A 116 14.00 4.19 -5.37
CA ILE A 116 12.84 5.09 -5.24
C ILE A 116 12.69 5.60 -3.81
N GLU A 117 12.81 4.70 -2.83
CA GLU A 117 12.61 5.04 -1.42
C GLU A 117 13.75 5.94 -0.89
N GLY A 118 14.98 5.72 -1.37
CA GLY A 118 16.15 6.37 -0.80
C GLY A 118 16.43 5.91 0.64
N TRP A 119 17.42 6.51 1.29
CA TRP A 119 17.73 6.28 2.70
C TRP A 119 18.49 7.46 3.31
N LYS A 120 18.80 7.37 4.61
CA LYS A 120 19.32 8.48 5.43
C LYS A 120 20.38 9.37 4.75
N ASP A 121 21.32 8.78 4.01
CA ASP A 121 22.43 9.50 3.39
C ASP A 121 22.34 9.55 1.85
N HIS A 122 21.29 8.98 1.26
CA HIS A 122 21.13 8.91 -0.19
C HIS A 122 19.68 9.21 -0.56
N ARG A 123 19.51 10.28 -1.33
CA ARG A 123 18.22 10.73 -1.83
C ARG A 123 17.68 9.70 -2.85
N PRO A 124 16.35 9.64 -3.06
CA PRO A 124 15.75 8.94 -4.18
C PRO A 124 16.47 9.20 -5.50
N ASP A 125 16.69 8.16 -6.29
CA ASP A 125 17.42 8.19 -7.57
C ASP A 125 16.59 7.50 -8.66
N ALA A 126 15.80 8.31 -9.36
CA ALA A 126 14.92 7.85 -10.44
C ALA A 126 15.70 7.13 -11.55
N VAL A 127 16.89 7.63 -11.88
CA VAL A 127 17.69 7.12 -13.01
C VAL A 127 18.19 5.71 -12.70
N LYS A 128 18.66 5.48 -11.47
CA LYS A 128 19.03 4.13 -11.02
C LYS A 128 17.82 3.23 -10.89
N ALA A 129 16.70 3.70 -10.34
CA ALA A 129 15.48 2.91 -10.24
C ALA A 129 14.99 2.44 -11.62
N ILE A 130 14.88 3.36 -12.59
CA ILE A 130 14.49 3.07 -13.98
C ILE A 130 15.43 2.04 -14.60
N LYS A 131 16.75 2.13 -14.38
CA LYS A 131 17.71 1.15 -14.88
C LYS A 131 17.40 -0.27 -14.38
N TRP A 132 17.00 -0.43 -13.13
CA TRP A 132 16.65 -1.74 -12.56
C TRP A 132 15.27 -2.21 -12.99
N PHE A 133 14.29 -1.32 -13.15
CA PHE A 133 13.02 -1.67 -13.76
C PHE A 133 13.15 -2.14 -15.22
N LEU A 134 13.99 -1.49 -16.03
CA LEU A 134 14.29 -1.98 -17.38
C LEU A 134 14.83 -3.42 -17.37
N LYS A 135 15.67 -3.75 -16.39
CA LYS A 135 16.15 -5.13 -16.23
C LYS A 135 15.08 -6.12 -15.77
N SER A 136 14.11 -5.70 -14.95
CA SER A 136 12.99 -6.58 -14.59
C SER A 136 12.08 -6.85 -15.80
N ILE A 137 11.88 -5.86 -16.68
CA ILE A 137 11.13 -6.00 -17.94
C ILE A 137 11.79 -7.03 -18.86
N GLU A 138 13.12 -7.03 -18.98
CA GLU A 138 13.86 -8.06 -19.74
C GLU A 138 13.64 -9.49 -19.21
N CYS A 139 13.16 -9.62 -17.98
CA CYS A 139 12.82 -10.88 -17.32
C CYS A 139 11.30 -11.16 -17.31
N GLY A 140 10.49 -10.36 -18.03
CA GLY A 140 9.06 -10.58 -18.20
C GLY A 140 8.17 -9.87 -17.17
N TYR A 141 8.73 -9.06 -16.27
CA TYR A 141 7.94 -8.32 -15.28
C TYR A 141 7.32 -7.07 -15.90
N GLU A 142 6.03 -7.16 -16.25
CA GLU A 142 5.31 -6.00 -16.80
C GLU A 142 5.14 -4.86 -15.78
N ASP A 143 5.15 -5.18 -14.48
CA ASP A 143 5.12 -4.18 -13.41
C ASP A 143 6.29 -3.19 -13.49
N GLY A 144 7.44 -3.61 -14.02
CA GLY A 144 8.57 -2.71 -14.24
C GLY A 144 8.21 -1.53 -15.17
N ILE A 145 7.37 -1.77 -16.20
CA ILE A 145 6.92 -0.69 -17.11
C ILE A 145 5.96 0.24 -16.39
N LEU A 146 5.04 -0.32 -15.61
CA LEU A 146 4.07 0.45 -14.84
C LEU A 146 4.77 1.34 -13.81
N GLU A 147 5.78 0.83 -13.11
CA GLU A 147 6.56 1.62 -12.16
C GLU A 147 7.38 2.73 -12.84
N ILE A 148 7.96 2.47 -14.02
CA ILE A 148 8.57 3.53 -14.83
C ILE A 148 7.51 4.58 -15.20
N ALA A 149 6.34 4.17 -15.69
CA ALA A 149 5.28 5.11 -16.06
C ALA A 149 4.82 5.97 -14.86
N LYS A 150 4.71 5.39 -13.66
CA LYS A 150 4.41 6.12 -12.41
C LYS A 150 5.48 7.16 -12.08
N ILE A 151 6.77 6.84 -12.21
CA ILE A 151 7.86 7.81 -12.02
C ILE A 151 7.70 9.01 -12.96
N TYR A 152 7.36 8.79 -14.22
CA TYR A 152 7.11 9.89 -15.15
C TYR A 152 5.79 10.62 -14.83
N MET A 153 4.76 9.90 -14.38
CA MET A 153 3.45 10.47 -14.09
C MET A 153 3.49 11.43 -12.89
N TYR A 154 4.23 11.08 -11.85
CA TYR A 154 4.23 11.79 -10.56
C TYR A 154 5.57 12.44 -10.21
N GLY A 155 6.63 12.16 -10.97
CA GLY A 155 7.98 12.55 -10.57
C GLY A 155 8.45 11.77 -9.33
N LEU A 156 9.51 12.27 -8.71
CA LEU A 156 10.04 11.80 -7.43
C LEU A 156 10.41 13.05 -6.63
N HIS A 157 9.41 13.62 -5.96
CA HIS A 157 9.54 14.85 -5.21
C HIS A 157 10.60 14.74 -4.10
N PRO A 158 11.40 15.79 -3.83
CA PRO A 158 11.49 17.09 -4.53
C PRO A 158 12.45 17.10 -5.73
N TYR A 159 12.95 15.95 -6.17
CA TYR A 159 14.15 15.84 -7.00
C TYR A 159 13.86 15.76 -8.51
N TYR A 160 12.77 15.10 -8.88
CA TYR A 160 12.38 14.88 -10.27
C TYR A 160 10.97 15.39 -10.48
N LEU A 161 10.78 16.26 -11.46
CA LEU A 161 9.45 16.72 -11.85
C LEU A 161 8.72 15.65 -12.67
N PRO A 162 7.38 15.61 -12.57
CA PRO A 162 6.53 14.86 -13.49
C PRO A 162 6.78 15.22 -14.97
N ASP A 163 6.71 14.21 -15.83
CA ASP A 163 6.56 14.30 -17.29
C ASP A 163 5.39 13.39 -17.71
N LYS A 164 4.18 13.93 -17.54
CA LYS A 164 2.92 13.23 -17.80
C LYS A 164 2.73 12.85 -19.26
N LEU A 165 3.32 13.60 -20.19
CA LEU A 165 3.26 13.28 -21.61
C LEU A 165 4.01 11.97 -21.88
N THR A 166 5.24 11.86 -21.39
CA THR A 166 6.01 10.62 -21.51
C THR A 166 5.36 9.47 -20.74
N ALA A 167 4.79 9.72 -19.56
CA ALA A 167 4.01 8.72 -18.83
C ALA A 167 2.84 8.17 -19.68
N GLY A 168 2.06 9.05 -20.31
CA GLY A 168 0.96 8.67 -21.19
C GLY A 168 1.40 7.82 -22.38
N LYS A 169 2.55 8.13 -22.98
CA LYS A 169 3.15 7.29 -24.04
C LYS A 169 3.53 5.91 -23.52
N ILE A 170 4.14 5.82 -22.34
CA ILE A 170 4.51 4.53 -21.72
C ILE A 170 3.26 3.69 -21.43
N TYR A 171 2.22 4.27 -20.83
CA TYR A 171 0.96 3.56 -20.61
C TYR A 171 0.32 3.08 -21.92
N SER A 172 0.44 3.87 -22.99
CA SER A 172 -0.06 3.49 -24.33
C SER A 172 0.70 2.29 -24.91
N ILE A 173 2.01 2.16 -24.67
CA ILE A 173 2.80 0.98 -25.08
C ILE A 173 2.20 -0.30 -24.48
N VAL A 174 1.85 -0.27 -23.19
CA VAL A 174 1.23 -1.42 -22.50
C VAL A 174 -0.17 -1.67 -23.02
N LEU A 175 -0.99 -0.62 -23.16
CA LEU A 175 -2.39 -0.72 -23.58
C LEU A 175 -2.56 -1.37 -24.96
N TYR A 176 -1.73 -1.00 -25.93
CA TYR A 176 -1.87 -1.45 -27.33
C TYR A 176 -1.09 -2.73 -27.66
N ASN A 177 -0.29 -3.24 -26.73
CA ASN A 177 0.43 -4.49 -26.92
C ASN A 177 -0.33 -5.65 -26.26
N GLN A 178 -0.89 -6.52 -27.10
CA GLN A 178 -1.72 -7.66 -26.68
C GLN A 178 -0.97 -8.71 -25.85
N LYS A 179 0.37 -8.63 -25.76
CA LYS A 179 1.19 -9.54 -24.94
C LYS A 179 1.09 -9.24 -23.44
N PHE A 180 0.72 -8.03 -23.06
CA PHE A 180 0.52 -7.67 -21.65
C PHE A 180 -0.80 -8.17 -21.11
N SER A 181 -0.82 -8.45 -19.81
CA SER A 181 -2.01 -8.95 -19.13
C SER A 181 -3.19 -7.99 -19.25
N ASP A 182 -4.41 -8.52 -19.20
CA ASP A 182 -5.63 -7.71 -19.12
C ASP A 182 -5.61 -6.79 -17.90
N SER A 183 -4.99 -7.23 -16.79
CA SER A 183 -4.82 -6.46 -15.57
C SER A 183 -3.98 -5.21 -15.81
N ALA A 184 -2.78 -5.36 -16.39
CA ALA A 184 -1.92 -4.23 -16.72
C ALA A 184 -2.57 -3.27 -17.71
N ARG A 185 -3.25 -3.78 -18.75
CA ARG A 185 -3.98 -2.93 -19.70
C ARG A 185 -5.13 -2.16 -19.05
N THR A 186 -5.83 -2.78 -18.10
CA THR A 186 -6.89 -2.11 -17.31
C THR A 186 -6.32 -0.98 -16.45
N MET A 187 -5.22 -1.23 -15.73
CA MET A 187 -4.56 -0.18 -14.94
C MET A 187 -4.05 0.98 -15.80
N CYS A 188 -3.42 0.69 -16.95
CA CYS A 188 -2.98 1.71 -17.90
C CYS A 188 -4.15 2.56 -18.41
N THR A 189 -5.30 1.93 -18.67
CA THR A 189 -6.51 2.66 -19.08
C THR A 189 -6.95 3.64 -17.99
N GLU A 190 -6.93 3.23 -16.73
CA GLU A 190 -7.30 4.09 -15.61
C GLU A 190 -6.31 5.24 -15.38
N HIS A 191 -5.01 4.98 -15.51
CA HIS A 191 -4.00 6.03 -15.45
C HIS A 191 -4.11 7.03 -16.61
N LEU A 192 -4.44 6.58 -17.82
CA LEU A 192 -4.68 7.46 -18.96
C LEU A 192 -5.92 8.35 -18.76
N LYS A 193 -7.00 7.83 -18.16
CA LYS A 193 -8.14 8.67 -17.77
C LYS A 193 -7.74 9.74 -16.77
N GLN A 194 -6.93 9.40 -15.77
CA GLN A 194 -6.42 10.37 -14.79
C GLN A 194 -5.58 11.46 -15.46
N ILE A 195 -4.69 11.10 -16.39
CA ILE A 195 -3.91 12.07 -17.16
C ILE A 195 -4.84 12.99 -17.96
N ALA A 196 -5.90 12.47 -18.57
CA ALA A 196 -6.86 13.27 -19.32
C ALA A 196 -7.69 14.22 -18.44
N GLN A 197 -7.92 13.87 -17.18
CA GLN A 197 -8.61 14.71 -16.20
C GLN A 197 -7.70 15.79 -15.60
N MET A 198 -6.39 15.52 -15.50
CA MET A 198 -5.42 16.49 -14.99
C MET A 198 -5.18 17.60 -16.03
N GLY A 199 -5.53 18.84 -15.69
CA GLY A 199 -5.16 20.01 -16.49
C GLY A 199 -3.64 20.15 -16.65
N TYR A 200 -3.19 20.76 -17.77
CA TYR A 200 -1.76 20.95 -18.08
C TYR A 200 -1.00 21.81 -17.06
N SER A 201 -1.70 22.56 -16.20
CA SER A 201 -1.16 23.41 -15.14
C SER A 201 -1.25 22.73 -13.78
N ASP A 202 -0.60 21.58 -13.61
CA ASP A 202 -0.60 20.88 -12.33
C ASP A 202 0.44 21.47 -11.37
N LEU A 203 0.04 21.72 -10.12
CA LEU A 203 0.93 22.34 -9.13
C LEU A 203 2.14 21.43 -8.83
N ASP A 204 1.91 20.12 -8.78
CA ASP A 204 2.96 19.11 -8.57
C ASP A 204 3.95 19.02 -9.74
N ALA A 205 3.60 19.54 -10.91
CA ALA A 205 4.47 19.59 -12.09
C ALA A 205 5.21 20.92 -12.25
N ALA A 206 4.91 21.93 -11.41
CA ALA A 206 5.53 23.24 -11.51
C ALA A 206 6.88 23.27 -10.78
N PRO A 207 7.97 23.78 -11.41
CA PRO A 207 9.23 23.98 -10.73
C PRO A 207 9.10 25.05 -9.64
N GLU A 208 9.58 24.75 -8.44
CA GLU A 208 9.72 25.71 -7.36
C GLU A 208 10.88 26.66 -7.64
N ALA A 209 10.66 27.96 -7.41
CA ALA A 209 11.66 28.99 -7.64
C ALA A 209 12.92 28.74 -6.79
N GLY A 210 14.08 28.72 -7.44
CA GLY A 210 15.37 28.49 -6.79
C GLY A 210 15.71 27.03 -6.49
N ARG A 211 14.82 26.07 -6.79
CA ARG A 211 15.13 24.63 -6.69
C ARG A 211 15.68 24.10 -8.00
N THR A 212 16.73 23.29 -7.92
CA THR A 212 17.28 22.54 -9.05
C THR A 212 16.68 21.14 -9.11
N TYR A 213 16.23 20.73 -10.29
CA TYR A 213 15.64 19.42 -10.53
C TYR A 213 16.56 18.56 -11.41
N TYR A 214 16.56 17.26 -11.14
CA TYR A 214 17.19 16.27 -12.00
C TYR A 214 16.26 15.93 -13.16
N THR A 215 16.85 15.56 -14.29
CA THR A 215 16.11 15.19 -15.50
C THR A 215 15.89 13.69 -15.56
N LEU A 216 14.64 13.29 -15.80
CA LEU A 216 14.32 11.91 -16.17
C LEU A 216 14.92 11.59 -17.56
N PRO A 217 15.23 10.31 -17.86
CA PRO A 217 15.76 9.91 -19.17
C PRO A 217 14.83 10.29 -20.34
N PHE A 218 15.31 11.04 -21.33
CA PHE A 218 14.48 11.46 -22.46
C PHE A 218 14.19 10.33 -23.49
N ASN A 219 14.99 9.27 -23.51
CA ASN A 219 14.88 8.15 -24.46
C ASN A 219 14.26 6.88 -23.85
N ILE A 220 13.36 7.04 -22.88
CA ILE A 220 12.79 5.90 -22.16
C ILE A 220 11.93 4.99 -23.04
N GLU A 221 11.22 5.54 -24.02
CA GLU A 221 10.40 4.80 -24.97
C GLU A 221 11.25 3.80 -25.78
N GLU A 222 12.40 4.27 -26.31
CA GLU A 222 13.36 3.45 -27.03
C GLU A 222 13.93 2.34 -26.13
N LYS A 223 14.31 2.67 -24.89
CA LYS A 223 14.83 1.70 -23.93
C LYS A 223 13.81 0.62 -23.59
N ILE A 224 12.55 0.98 -23.38
CA ILE A 224 11.47 0.02 -23.15
C ILE A 224 11.34 -0.88 -24.37
N SER A 225 11.26 -0.34 -25.59
CA SER A 225 11.18 -1.14 -26.81
C SER A 225 12.32 -2.15 -26.93
N ILE A 226 13.57 -1.74 -26.65
CA ILE A 226 14.73 -2.65 -26.64
C ILE A 226 14.56 -3.78 -25.62
N CYS A 227 14.10 -3.47 -24.40
CA CYS A 227 13.83 -4.49 -23.38
C CYS A 227 12.72 -5.45 -23.80
N LEU A 228 11.65 -4.96 -24.43
CA LEU A 228 10.56 -5.80 -24.97
C LEU A 228 11.05 -6.73 -26.08
N GLU A 229 11.90 -6.23 -26.99
CA GLU A 229 12.52 -7.04 -28.04
C GLU A 229 13.45 -8.13 -27.47
N SER A 230 14.24 -7.77 -26.45
CA SER A 230 15.11 -8.70 -25.72
C SER A 230 14.32 -9.81 -25.04
N ALA A 231 13.24 -9.46 -24.32
CA ALA A 231 12.34 -10.42 -23.68
C ALA A 231 11.68 -11.36 -24.70
N ASN A 232 11.23 -10.82 -25.84
CA ASN A 232 10.65 -11.60 -26.93
C ASN A 232 11.63 -12.59 -27.53
N THR A 233 12.88 -12.18 -27.74
CA THR A 233 13.95 -13.04 -28.29
C THR A 233 14.29 -14.20 -27.35
N ARG A 234 14.14 -13.98 -26.03
CA ARG A 234 14.35 -15.00 -24.99
C ARG A 234 13.11 -15.85 -24.71
N HIS A 235 12.01 -15.66 -25.45
CA HIS A 235 10.73 -16.34 -25.24
C HIS A 235 10.23 -16.25 -23.79
N VAL A 236 10.38 -15.08 -23.17
CA VAL A 236 9.97 -14.86 -21.79
C VAL A 236 8.44 -14.75 -21.70
N GLU A 237 7.85 -15.45 -20.72
CA GLU A 237 6.44 -15.28 -20.37
C GLU A 237 6.25 -13.98 -19.57
N TRP A 238 5.18 -13.24 -19.86
CA TRP A 238 4.87 -11.99 -19.17
C TRP A 238 4.18 -12.28 -17.84
N ILE A 239 4.76 -11.75 -16.77
CA ILE A 239 4.32 -11.99 -15.40
C ILE A 239 3.84 -10.66 -14.82
N HIS A 240 2.56 -10.63 -14.47
CA HIS A 240 1.96 -9.59 -13.64
C HIS A 240 2.02 -10.00 -12.18
N THR A 241 2.47 -9.13 -11.27
CA THR A 241 2.34 -9.38 -9.84
C THR A 241 1.46 -8.32 -9.19
N SER A 242 0.14 -8.56 -9.11
CA SER A 242 -0.76 -7.62 -8.39
C SER A 242 -0.60 -7.72 -6.87
N SER A 243 0.20 -8.67 -6.37
CA SER A 243 0.47 -8.87 -4.95
C SER A 243 1.97 -9.05 -4.68
N PHE A 244 2.64 -7.97 -4.32
CA PHE A 244 3.92 -8.08 -3.60
C PHE A 244 3.63 -8.51 -2.15
N VAL A 245 3.38 -9.81 -1.95
CA VAL A 245 3.54 -10.43 -0.64
C VAL A 245 5.00 -10.87 -0.54
N PRO A 246 5.84 -10.26 0.32
CA PRO A 246 7.13 -10.84 0.68
C PRO A 246 6.83 -12.15 1.42
N THR A 247 6.76 -13.26 0.71
CA THR A 247 6.54 -14.59 1.27
C THR A 247 7.86 -15.13 1.81
N LEU A 248 8.26 -14.64 2.98
CA LEU A 248 9.40 -15.14 3.73
C LEU A 248 9.28 -16.64 4.06
N GLN A 249 8.06 -17.21 4.05
CA GLN A 249 7.80 -18.57 4.51
C GLN A 249 7.61 -19.62 3.40
N ASN A 250 7.18 -19.23 2.19
CA ASN A 250 7.07 -20.20 1.10
C ASN A 250 8.43 -20.67 0.59
N GLU A 251 9.47 -19.84 0.74
CA GLU A 251 10.74 -20.03 0.05
C GLU A 251 11.83 -20.71 0.91
N THR A 252 11.71 -20.70 2.24
CA THR A 252 12.55 -21.52 3.14
C THR A 252 12.24 -23.03 3.08
N ARG A 253 11.10 -23.43 2.49
CA ARG A 253 10.68 -24.85 2.42
C ARG A 253 11.39 -25.68 1.36
N ILE A 254 11.98 -25.05 0.34
CA ILE A 254 12.66 -25.77 -0.74
C ILE A 254 14.00 -26.37 -0.27
N ALA A 255 14.57 -25.88 0.85
CA ALA A 255 15.89 -26.28 1.34
C ALA A 255 15.91 -27.52 2.25
N THR A 256 14.76 -28.07 2.67
CA THR A 256 14.70 -29.31 3.46
C THR A 256 13.94 -30.41 2.72
N LYS A 257 14.47 -30.85 1.58
CA LYS A 257 14.21 -32.21 1.10
C LYS A 257 15.13 -33.15 1.86
N ASN A 258 14.65 -33.64 3.00
CA ASN A 258 14.74 -35.04 3.41
C ASN A 258 13.85 -35.25 4.64
N GLN A 259 12.74 -35.97 4.40
CA GLN A 259 11.87 -36.64 5.38
C GLN A 259 11.37 -35.81 6.58
N ASP A 260 10.28 -35.07 6.36
CA ASP A 260 9.00 -35.31 7.05
C ASP A 260 7.91 -34.42 6.46
N GLU A 261 6.82 -35.05 6.02
CA GLU A 261 5.69 -34.46 5.32
C GLU A 261 4.81 -33.65 6.27
N THR A 262 4.72 -32.32 6.07
CA THR A 262 3.56 -31.54 6.53
C THR A 262 3.17 -30.46 5.51
N ASN A 263 1.90 -30.55 5.08
CA ASN A 263 1.09 -29.55 4.37
C ASN A 263 1.44 -28.10 4.72
N THR A 264 1.65 -27.24 3.72
CA THR A 264 1.28 -25.82 3.88
C THR A 264 1.03 -25.20 2.52
N ASN A 265 -0.19 -24.69 2.35
CA ASN A 265 -0.71 -24.03 1.16
C ASN A 265 -0.42 -22.52 1.30
N VAL A 266 -0.21 -21.81 0.19
CA VAL A 266 0.17 -20.36 0.13
C VAL A 266 -0.76 -19.46 0.97
N LEU A 267 -1.98 -19.93 1.20
CA LEU A 267 -3.05 -19.24 1.91
C LEU A 267 -3.01 -19.43 3.45
N ASP A 268 -2.09 -20.21 4.01
CA ASP A 268 -1.94 -20.38 5.48
C ASP A 268 -1.24 -19.21 6.17
N PHE A 269 -0.84 -18.19 5.41
CA PHE A 269 -0.14 -17.02 5.92
C PHE A 269 -1.09 -15.86 6.18
N ILE A 270 -1.22 -15.47 7.46
CA ILE A 270 -1.71 -14.14 7.82
C ILE A 270 -0.52 -13.19 7.72
N PRO A 271 -0.45 -12.29 6.73
CA PRO A 271 0.67 -11.37 6.62
C PRO A 271 0.68 -10.41 7.82
N VAL A 272 1.85 -10.26 8.43
CA VAL A 272 2.10 -9.26 9.49
C VAL A 272 1.89 -7.87 8.89
N GLN A 273 1.05 -7.04 9.52
CA GLN A 273 0.73 -5.68 9.07
C GLN A 273 1.99 -4.88 8.71
N LYS A 274 2.10 -4.49 7.43
CA LYS A 274 3.30 -3.87 6.86
C LYS A 274 3.14 -2.36 6.71
N ILE A 275 3.60 -1.56 7.67
CA ILE A 275 3.61 -0.11 7.49
C ILE A 275 4.81 0.25 6.59
N TYR A 276 4.54 0.52 5.31
CA TYR A 276 5.52 1.10 4.39
C TYR A 276 5.51 2.62 4.53
N ASN A 277 6.66 3.22 4.87
CA ASN A 277 6.85 4.66 4.69
C ASN A 277 7.19 4.90 3.21
N ASP A 278 6.18 4.78 2.35
CA ASP A 278 6.30 5.03 0.93
C ASP A 278 5.77 6.44 0.66
N SER A 279 6.70 7.36 0.40
CA SER A 279 6.41 8.76 0.06
C SER A 279 5.62 8.89 -1.25
N GLN A 280 5.54 7.83 -2.06
CA GLN A 280 4.71 7.76 -3.27
C GLN A 280 3.28 7.29 -3.00
N ASN A 281 2.94 6.81 -1.78
CA ASN A 281 1.58 6.39 -1.45
C ASN A 281 0.56 7.52 -1.66
N VAL A 282 0.96 8.77 -1.42
CA VAL A 282 0.08 9.93 -1.62
C VAL A 282 -0.34 10.07 -3.08
N HIS A 283 0.38 9.50 -4.05
CA HIS A 283 0.04 9.53 -5.47
C HIS A 283 -0.84 8.33 -5.91
N SER A 284 -1.15 7.40 -5.00
CA SER A 284 -2.10 6.32 -5.28
C SER A 284 -3.48 6.88 -5.63
N SER A 285 -4.06 6.41 -6.73
CA SER A 285 -5.38 6.84 -7.18
C SER A 285 -6.46 6.61 -6.12
N THR A 286 -6.36 5.53 -5.35
CA THR A 286 -7.26 5.22 -4.22
C THR A 286 -7.23 6.31 -3.16
N VAL A 287 -6.03 6.66 -2.68
CA VAL A 287 -5.85 7.68 -1.64
C VAL A 287 -6.33 9.04 -2.14
N GLN A 288 -5.97 9.37 -3.36
CA GLN A 288 -6.35 10.62 -4.00
C GLN A 288 -7.87 10.75 -4.21
N ASN A 289 -8.55 9.67 -4.60
CA ASN A 289 -10.01 9.65 -4.76
C ASN A 289 -10.73 9.76 -3.41
N ALA A 290 -10.26 9.04 -2.39
CA ALA A 290 -10.81 9.15 -1.04
C ALA A 290 -10.62 10.56 -0.46
N ALA A 291 -9.49 11.22 -0.75
CA ALA A 291 -9.27 12.61 -0.39
C ALA A 291 -10.26 13.55 -1.10
N GLN A 292 -10.45 13.39 -2.41
CA GLN A 292 -11.43 14.18 -3.18
C GLN A 292 -12.85 14.03 -2.62
N ASN A 293 -13.31 12.79 -2.42
CA ASN A 293 -14.63 12.51 -1.88
C ASN A 293 -14.82 13.12 -0.48
N THR A 294 -13.77 13.11 0.35
CA THR A 294 -13.80 13.76 1.66
C THR A 294 -13.90 15.28 1.54
N ILE A 295 -13.14 15.90 0.63
CA ILE A 295 -13.20 17.36 0.36
C ILE A 295 -14.62 17.75 -0.06
N GLU A 296 -15.22 17.04 -1.02
CA GLU A 296 -16.58 17.30 -1.48
C GLU A 296 -17.61 17.12 -0.35
N TYR A 297 -17.44 16.08 0.48
CA TYR A 297 -18.33 15.84 1.62
C TYR A 297 -18.28 16.98 2.64
N ILE A 298 -17.09 17.38 3.08
CA ILE A 298 -16.94 18.41 4.11
C ILE A 298 -17.33 19.78 3.59
N GLU A 299 -17.01 20.12 2.34
CA GLU A 299 -17.41 21.39 1.71
C GLU A 299 -18.94 21.55 1.71
N ASN A 300 -19.67 20.49 1.38
CA ASN A 300 -21.14 20.49 1.40
C ASN A 300 -21.73 20.67 2.82
N LYS A 301 -20.96 20.36 3.88
CA LYS A 301 -21.40 20.44 5.28
C LYS A 301 -21.03 21.76 5.95
N THR A 302 -19.79 22.20 5.77
CA THR A 302 -19.25 23.40 6.45
C THR A 302 -19.45 24.67 5.62
N GLY A 303 -19.77 24.54 4.33
CA GLY A 303 -19.76 25.65 3.39
C GLY A 303 -18.34 26.13 3.08
N THR A 304 -18.23 27.17 2.25
CA THR A 304 -16.96 27.76 1.84
C THR A 304 -16.41 28.66 2.95
N VAL A 305 -15.25 28.30 3.51
CA VAL A 305 -14.52 29.12 4.49
C VAL A 305 -13.30 29.71 3.81
N THR A 306 -13.22 31.04 3.74
CA THR A 306 -12.24 31.75 2.89
C THR A 306 -11.14 32.51 3.64
N ASP A 307 -11.19 32.59 4.98
CA ASP A 307 -10.20 33.35 5.75
C ASP A 307 -9.04 32.46 6.23
N PHE A 308 -8.12 32.19 5.31
CA PHE A 308 -6.91 31.41 5.59
C PHE A 308 -6.05 32.03 6.71
N THR A 309 -5.91 33.35 6.73
CA THR A 309 -5.03 34.04 7.69
C THR A 309 -5.56 33.89 9.12
N ASN A 310 -6.87 34.05 9.31
CA ASN A 310 -7.49 33.84 10.60
C ASN A 310 -7.45 32.36 11.03
N SER A 311 -7.77 31.43 10.13
CA SER A 311 -7.70 29.98 10.42
C SER A 311 -6.30 29.55 10.87
N VAL A 312 -5.26 29.98 10.15
CA VAL A 312 -3.86 29.70 10.53
C VAL A 312 -3.53 30.33 11.88
N SER A 313 -3.92 31.57 12.12
CA SER A 313 -3.63 32.25 13.39
C SER A 313 -4.27 31.53 14.58
N GLN A 314 -5.52 31.09 14.45
CA GLN A 314 -6.22 30.30 15.45
C GLN A 314 -5.56 28.94 15.66
N PHE A 315 -5.20 28.25 14.58
CA PHE A 315 -4.50 26.98 14.65
C PHE A 315 -3.15 27.10 15.35
N ILE A 316 -2.34 28.11 14.99
CA ILE A 316 -1.05 28.39 15.65
C ILE A 316 -1.26 28.66 17.15
N GLN A 317 -2.28 29.43 17.52
CA GLN A 317 -2.59 29.68 18.93
C GLN A 317 -2.92 28.38 19.70
N GLU A 318 -3.67 27.47 19.08
CA GLU A 318 -4.02 26.17 19.68
C GLU A 318 -2.79 25.26 19.84
N ILE A 319 -1.90 25.18 18.84
CA ILE A 319 -0.71 24.33 18.93
C ILE A 319 0.32 24.85 19.94
N GLU A 320 0.37 26.16 20.21
CA GLU A 320 1.27 26.70 21.24
C GLU A 320 0.89 26.19 22.64
N ASN A 321 -0.39 25.84 22.85
CA ASN A 321 -0.90 25.28 24.10
C ASN A 321 -0.74 23.75 24.21
N ILE A 322 -0.25 23.06 23.16
CA ILE A 322 0.00 21.60 23.21
C ILE A 322 1.32 21.35 23.93
N ALA A 323 1.24 20.80 25.15
CA ALA A 323 2.39 20.61 26.03
C ALA A 323 3.47 19.65 25.49
N ASP A 324 3.07 18.60 24.78
CA ASP A 324 3.96 17.50 24.37
C ASP A 324 4.59 17.69 22.97
N MET A 325 4.36 18.83 22.32
CA MET A 325 4.85 19.08 20.96
C MET A 325 6.30 19.61 20.95
N ARG A 326 7.17 18.96 20.18
CA ARG A 326 8.59 19.31 20.09
C ARG A 326 8.79 20.62 19.32
N PRO A 327 9.82 21.43 19.64
CA PRO A 327 10.12 22.65 18.90
C PRO A 327 10.34 22.41 17.39
N SER A 328 10.95 21.28 17.02
CA SER A 328 11.15 20.89 15.62
C SER A 328 9.83 20.63 14.88
N GLU A 329 8.81 20.12 15.56
CA GLU A 329 7.49 19.88 14.97
C GLU A 329 6.77 21.20 14.72
N LYS A 330 6.82 22.13 15.68
CA LYS A 330 6.29 23.49 15.52
C LYS A 330 6.96 24.22 14.36
N GLU A 331 8.27 24.07 14.20
CA GLU A 331 9.02 24.64 13.09
C GLU A 331 8.61 24.02 11.75
N ASN A 332 8.46 22.69 11.68
CA ASN A 332 7.96 22.01 10.49
C ASN A 332 6.55 22.46 10.11
N ILE A 333 5.66 22.62 11.10
CA ILE A 333 4.30 23.13 10.87
C ILE A 333 4.36 24.50 10.22
N LYS A 334 5.16 25.43 10.74
CA LYS A 334 5.32 26.78 10.17
C LYS A 334 5.80 26.72 8.72
N LYS A 335 6.85 25.94 8.44
CA LYS A 335 7.37 25.75 7.08
C LYS A 335 6.30 25.24 6.11
N VAL A 336 5.47 24.29 6.53
CA VAL A 336 4.40 23.76 5.68
C VAL A 336 3.33 24.81 5.44
N LEU A 337 2.86 25.49 6.49
CA LEU A 337 1.83 26.53 6.39
C LEU A 337 2.26 27.70 5.49
N GLU A 338 3.52 28.13 5.59
CA GLU A 338 4.10 29.18 4.73
C GLU A 338 4.22 28.74 3.26
N SER A 339 4.32 27.43 3.02
CA SER A 339 4.39 26.87 1.66
C SER A 339 3.03 26.67 0.99
N LEU A 340 1.91 26.87 1.73
CA LEU A 340 0.58 26.60 1.18
C LEU A 340 0.24 27.57 0.06
N SER A 341 -0.10 27.03 -1.10
CA SER A 341 -0.40 27.78 -2.32
C SER A 341 -1.88 28.16 -2.44
N GLU A 342 -2.16 29.33 -3.03
CA GLU A 342 -3.49 29.79 -3.49
C GLU A 342 -3.86 29.20 -4.86
N SER A 343 -2.92 28.56 -5.55
CA SER A 343 -3.16 28.01 -6.88
C SER A 343 -4.03 26.76 -6.79
N ILE A 344 -5.00 26.63 -7.70
CA ILE A 344 -5.92 25.50 -7.73
C ILE A 344 -5.18 24.22 -8.13
N HIS A 345 -5.32 23.19 -7.29
CA HIS A 345 -4.79 21.87 -7.59
C HIS A 345 -5.66 21.16 -8.63
N SER A 346 -5.03 20.71 -9.72
CA SER A 346 -5.74 20.19 -10.90
C SER A 346 -6.69 19.04 -10.60
N ARG A 347 -6.34 18.19 -9.63
CA ARG A 347 -7.15 17.03 -9.24
C ARG A 347 -8.30 17.38 -8.29
N TYR A 348 -8.07 18.33 -7.38
CA TYR A 348 -8.99 18.59 -6.27
C TYR A 348 -9.94 19.75 -6.50
N ASP A 349 -9.69 20.55 -7.54
CA ASP A 349 -10.40 21.79 -7.83
C ASP A 349 -10.45 22.75 -6.60
N LYS A 350 -9.39 22.69 -5.79
CA LYS A 350 -9.17 23.49 -4.58
C LYS A 350 -7.71 23.87 -4.46
N SER A 351 -7.43 25.03 -3.87
CA SER A 351 -6.06 25.36 -3.45
C SER A 351 -5.70 24.62 -2.15
N GLU A 352 -4.39 24.55 -1.85
CA GLU A 352 -3.93 23.95 -0.59
C GLU A 352 -4.47 24.72 0.62
N LYS A 353 -4.62 26.05 0.49
CA LYS A 353 -5.20 26.91 1.53
C LYS A 353 -6.70 26.70 1.72
N ASP A 354 -7.44 26.46 0.64
CA ASP A 354 -8.87 26.12 0.73
C ASP A 354 -9.06 24.80 1.49
N VAL A 355 -8.24 23.79 1.17
CA VAL A 355 -8.27 22.51 1.88
C VAL A 355 -7.94 22.69 3.36
N PHE A 356 -6.93 23.48 3.69
CA PHE A 356 -6.60 23.80 5.08
C PHE A 356 -7.82 24.40 5.81
N ASN A 357 -8.47 25.39 5.21
CA ASN A 357 -9.66 26.03 5.78
C ASN A 357 -10.82 25.06 5.96
N LEU A 358 -11.08 24.20 4.98
CA LEU A 358 -12.15 23.20 5.06
C LEU A 358 -11.91 22.22 6.22
N VAL A 359 -10.69 21.69 6.34
CA VAL A 359 -10.32 20.77 7.43
C VAL A 359 -10.39 21.50 8.77
N TRP A 360 -9.86 22.71 8.87
CA TRP A 360 -9.93 23.50 10.09
C TRP A 360 -11.37 23.81 10.52
N ALA A 361 -12.22 24.21 9.58
CA ALA A 361 -13.63 24.45 9.82
C ALA A 361 -14.33 23.17 10.31
N ARG A 362 -14.02 22.02 9.71
CA ARG A 362 -14.60 20.73 10.10
C ARG A 362 -14.17 20.27 11.50
N ILE A 363 -12.91 20.48 11.87
CA ILE A 363 -12.41 20.21 13.23
C ILE A 363 -13.16 21.07 14.27
N ASN A 364 -13.50 22.31 13.91
CA ASN A 364 -14.24 23.23 14.76
C ASN A 364 -15.77 23.12 14.63
N ASP A 365 -16.28 22.21 13.80
CA ASP A 365 -17.72 22.00 13.68
C ASP A 365 -18.29 21.42 14.99
N ARG A 366 -19.51 21.84 15.33
CA ARG A 366 -20.23 21.38 16.52
C ARG A 366 -20.32 19.86 16.64
N VAL A 367 -20.33 19.12 15.52
CA VAL A 367 -20.39 17.65 15.53
C VAL A 367 -19.13 17.03 16.14
N ASN A 368 -17.99 17.73 16.07
CA ASN A 368 -16.68 17.25 16.53
C ASN A 368 -16.25 17.86 17.87
N ASN A 369 -17.10 18.65 18.55
CA ASN A 369 -16.76 19.35 19.80
C ASN A 369 -16.13 18.45 20.88
N GLU A 370 -16.64 17.22 21.04
CA GLU A 370 -16.14 16.29 22.07
C GLU A 370 -14.73 15.75 21.77
N ARG A 371 -14.30 15.77 20.50
CA ARG A 371 -13.02 15.22 20.02
C ARG A 371 -12.06 16.29 19.50
N ARG A 372 -12.50 17.54 19.44
CA ARG A 372 -11.79 18.68 18.85
C ARG A 372 -10.33 18.76 19.30
N SER A 373 -10.07 18.63 20.61
CA SER A 373 -8.70 18.74 21.14
C SER A 373 -7.76 17.67 20.59
N ASP A 374 -8.25 16.45 20.40
CA ASP A 374 -7.45 15.36 19.86
C ASP A 374 -7.32 15.47 18.34
N MET A 375 -8.37 15.93 17.64
CA MET A 375 -8.30 16.25 16.22
C MET A 375 -7.28 17.34 15.91
N ILE A 376 -7.16 18.38 16.75
CA ILE A 376 -6.15 19.43 16.59
C ILE A 376 -4.73 18.85 16.70
N LYS A 377 -4.49 17.93 17.65
CA LYS A 377 -3.18 17.27 17.79
C LYS A 377 -2.85 16.43 16.56
N VAL A 378 -3.80 15.61 16.10
CA VAL A 378 -3.64 14.79 14.89
C VAL A 378 -3.40 15.67 13.66
N PHE A 379 -4.14 16.78 13.55
CA PHE A 379 -3.93 17.75 12.46
C PHE A 379 -2.54 18.36 12.50
N ALA A 380 -2.07 18.76 13.68
CA ALA A 380 -0.72 19.28 13.84
C ALA A 380 0.37 18.25 13.54
N ASP A 381 0.21 17.00 13.96
CA ASP A 381 1.13 15.91 13.65
C ASP A 381 1.20 15.65 12.14
N ASN A 382 0.03 15.62 11.47
CA ASN A 382 -0.03 15.44 10.02
C ASN A 382 0.59 16.61 9.26
N ILE A 383 0.33 17.87 9.65
CA ILE A 383 0.98 19.04 9.04
C ILE A 383 2.49 19.01 9.28
N SER A 384 2.94 18.70 10.50
CA SER A 384 4.37 18.55 10.84
C SER A 384 5.06 17.48 9.99
N SER A 385 4.36 16.38 9.70
CA SER A 385 4.85 15.31 8.82
C SER A 385 4.95 15.70 7.34
N GLY A 386 4.48 16.90 6.97
CA GLY A 386 4.62 17.48 5.64
C GLY A 386 6.04 17.95 5.33
N VAL A 387 7.01 17.71 6.22
CA VAL A 387 8.44 17.92 5.98
C VAL A 387 9.16 16.57 6.02
N GLU A 388 9.78 16.19 4.90
CA GLU A 388 10.58 14.98 4.74
C GLU A 388 12.01 15.35 4.31
N HIS A 389 13.01 14.85 5.03
CA HIS A 389 14.42 15.14 4.76
C HIS A 389 14.72 16.65 4.60
N ASP A 390 14.15 17.48 5.48
CA ASP A 390 14.22 18.94 5.47
C ASP A 390 13.55 19.63 4.26
N ASN A 391 12.77 18.90 3.46
CA ASN A 391 11.99 19.46 2.35
C ASN A 391 10.50 19.36 2.62
N VAL A 392 9.75 20.41 2.29
CA VAL A 392 8.29 20.33 2.29
C VAL A 392 7.84 19.40 1.16
N VAL A 393 6.87 18.54 1.44
CA VAL A 393 6.30 17.58 0.48
C VAL A 393 5.50 18.29 -0.63
N CYS A 394 5.17 17.54 -1.68
CA CYS A 394 4.38 18.03 -2.83
C CYS A 394 2.95 18.47 -2.42
N SER A 395 2.23 19.12 -3.33
CA SER A 395 0.86 19.60 -3.08
C SER A 395 -0.08 18.47 -2.75
N SER A 396 -0.07 17.41 -3.55
CA SER A 396 -0.81 16.19 -3.27
C SER A 396 -0.50 15.65 -1.86
N GLY A 397 0.78 15.64 -1.49
CA GLY A 397 1.24 15.18 -0.18
C GLY A 397 0.75 16.06 0.98
N LYS A 398 0.67 17.38 0.78
CA LYS A 398 0.13 18.32 1.76
C LYS A 398 -1.38 18.12 1.93
N ILE A 399 -2.12 18.07 0.83
CA ILE A 399 -3.59 17.91 0.84
C ILE A 399 -4.01 16.60 1.49
N VAL A 400 -3.39 15.47 1.10
CA VAL A 400 -3.71 14.16 1.67
C VAL A 400 -3.45 14.12 3.18
N ARG A 401 -2.37 14.73 3.68
CA ARG A 401 -2.10 14.81 5.13
C ARG A 401 -3.12 15.65 5.87
N MET A 402 -3.54 16.78 5.29
CA MET A 402 -4.60 17.60 5.88
C MET A 402 -5.88 16.80 6.03
N ILE A 403 -6.33 16.14 4.95
CA ILE A 403 -7.54 15.30 4.97
C ILE A 403 -7.38 14.07 5.87
N GLY A 404 -6.20 13.47 5.91
CA GLY A 404 -5.84 12.34 6.78
C GLY A 404 -6.06 12.60 8.27
N SER A 405 -6.16 13.86 8.66
CA SER A 405 -6.42 14.24 10.05
C SER A 405 -7.86 13.98 10.50
N LEU A 406 -8.77 13.78 9.54
CA LEU A 406 -10.16 13.45 9.79
C LEU A 406 -10.40 11.93 9.79
N ASP A 407 -9.52 11.15 9.16
CA ASP A 407 -9.70 9.70 9.01
C ASP A 407 -9.70 8.99 10.38
N GLY A 408 -10.77 8.27 10.67
CA GLY A 408 -11.01 7.61 11.96
C GLY A 408 -11.26 8.56 13.16
N MET A 409 -11.14 9.87 12.97
CA MET A 409 -11.29 10.88 14.03
C MET A 409 -12.65 11.57 13.98
N ASP A 410 -13.13 11.88 12.78
CA ASP A 410 -14.42 12.54 12.56
C ASP A 410 -15.58 11.68 13.09
N VAL A 411 -16.62 12.33 13.61
CA VAL A 411 -17.80 11.66 14.13
C VAL A 411 -18.67 11.10 13.00
N GLU A 412 -18.75 11.77 11.86
CA GLU A 412 -19.43 11.24 10.68
C GLU A 412 -18.47 10.32 9.91
N PRO A 413 -18.97 9.19 9.35
CA PRO A 413 -18.11 8.28 8.60
C PRO A 413 -17.64 8.95 7.30
N LEU A 414 -16.32 9.12 7.17
CA LEU A 414 -15.67 9.64 5.98
C LEU A 414 -15.00 8.51 5.17
N PRO A 415 -14.77 8.70 3.86
CA PRO A 415 -13.95 7.79 3.06
C PRO A 415 -12.57 7.56 3.70
N SER A 416 -12.19 6.30 3.86
CA SER A 416 -10.90 5.95 4.48
C SER A 416 -9.74 6.15 3.49
N LEU A 417 -8.67 6.80 3.94
CA LEU A 417 -7.47 7.06 3.16
C LEU A 417 -6.53 5.85 3.19
N LYS A 418 -7.01 4.74 2.62
CA LYS A 418 -6.24 3.48 2.59
C LYS A 418 -5.24 3.47 1.43
N PRO A 419 -3.95 3.27 1.70
CA PRO A 419 -2.96 3.06 0.64
C PRO A 419 -3.16 1.69 -0.02
N GLU A 420 -2.70 1.58 -1.26
CA GLU A 420 -2.89 0.38 -2.08
C GLU A 420 -2.32 -0.89 -1.45
N TRP A 421 -1.15 -0.80 -0.81
CA TRP A 421 -0.53 -1.93 -0.11
C TRP A 421 -1.42 -2.45 1.02
N ALA A 422 -2.14 -1.58 1.73
CA ALA A 422 -3.01 -1.97 2.84
C ALA A 422 -4.23 -2.71 2.33
N ILE A 423 -4.80 -2.24 1.23
CA ILE A 423 -5.91 -2.92 0.54
C ILE A 423 -5.47 -4.31 0.07
N ASN A 424 -4.32 -4.41 -0.59
CA ASN A 424 -3.82 -5.69 -1.07
C ASN A 424 -3.58 -6.67 0.10
N GLU A 425 -3.10 -6.19 1.25
CA GLU A 425 -2.90 -6.99 2.46
C GLU A 425 -4.22 -7.45 3.10
N GLU A 426 -5.22 -6.57 3.16
CA GLU A 426 -6.57 -6.90 3.65
C GLU A 426 -7.29 -7.92 2.75
N ILE A 427 -7.14 -7.81 1.43
CA ILE A 427 -7.63 -8.79 0.47
C ILE A 427 -6.96 -10.14 0.69
N ALA A 428 -5.62 -10.18 0.82
CA ALA A 428 -4.88 -11.41 1.09
C ALA A 428 -5.33 -12.08 2.40
N SER A 429 -5.48 -11.29 3.47
CA SER A 429 -5.95 -11.79 4.76
C SER A 429 -7.39 -12.30 4.67
N SER A 430 -8.25 -11.63 3.89
CA SER A 430 -9.63 -12.06 3.68
C SER A 430 -9.71 -13.35 2.88
N ALA A 431 -8.90 -13.47 1.83
CA ALA A 431 -8.76 -14.69 1.03
C ALA A 431 -8.38 -15.89 1.90
N SER A 432 -7.35 -15.74 2.74
CA SER A 432 -6.92 -16.76 3.70
C SER A 432 -8.04 -17.15 4.68
N ALA A 433 -8.69 -16.16 5.30
CA ALA A 433 -9.75 -16.40 6.27
C ALA A 433 -10.97 -17.10 5.65
N ILE A 434 -11.37 -16.70 4.45
CA ILE A 434 -12.48 -17.31 3.70
C ILE A 434 -12.16 -18.77 3.36
N ARG A 435 -10.96 -19.04 2.85
CA ARG A 435 -10.52 -20.41 2.58
C ARG A 435 -10.66 -21.29 3.82
N ASN A 436 -10.09 -20.86 4.95
CA ASN A 436 -10.14 -21.61 6.19
C ASN A 436 -11.58 -21.89 6.63
N LYS A 437 -12.43 -20.87 6.60
CA LYS A 437 -13.87 -20.98 6.91
C LYS A 437 -14.61 -21.95 5.98
N VAL A 438 -14.31 -21.95 4.67
CA VAL A 438 -14.92 -22.87 3.72
C VAL A 438 -14.43 -24.31 3.96
N LEU A 439 -13.13 -24.50 4.17
CA LEU A 439 -12.55 -25.83 4.45
C LEU A 439 -12.99 -26.40 5.81
N GLU A 440 -13.26 -25.57 6.81
CA GLU A 440 -13.85 -25.97 8.09
C GLU A 440 -15.25 -26.54 7.93
N ARG A 441 -16.03 -26.01 6.98
CA ARG A 441 -17.39 -26.47 6.66
C ARG A 441 -17.41 -27.64 5.68
N ALA A 442 -16.33 -27.84 4.93
CA ALA A 442 -16.19 -28.94 3.98
C ALA A 442 -16.08 -30.29 4.69
N THR A 443 -16.63 -31.33 4.08
CA THR A 443 -16.45 -32.71 4.55
C THR A 443 -14.97 -33.13 4.42
N THR A 444 -14.55 -34.15 5.19
CA THR A 444 -13.19 -34.68 5.15
C THR A 444 -12.76 -35.09 3.73
N ASN A 445 -13.69 -35.64 2.93
CA ASN A 445 -13.41 -36.02 1.54
C ASN A 445 -13.21 -34.81 0.64
N GLN A 446 -14.01 -33.76 0.82
CA GLN A 446 -13.88 -32.52 0.05
C GLN A 446 -12.58 -31.78 0.38
N ARG A 447 -12.20 -31.72 1.66
CA ARG A 447 -10.92 -31.13 2.08
C ARG A 447 -9.73 -31.88 1.47
N LYS A 448 -9.74 -33.22 1.56
CA LYS A 448 -8.69 -34.05 0.95
C LYS A 448 -8.62 -33.89 -0.57
N ALA A 449 -9.77 -33.75 -1.23
CA ALA A 449 -9.81 -33.49 -2.67
C ALA A 449 -9.19 -32.14 -3.03
N TYR A 450 -9.50 -31.09 -2.27
CA TYR A 450 -8.96 -29.74 -2.47
C TYR A 450 -7.44 -29.68 -2.21
N GLU A 451 -6.96 -30.34 -1.17
CA GLU A 451 -5.55 -30.32 -0.76
C GLU A 451 -4.66 -31.33 -1.51
N ALA A 452 -5.24 -32.19 -2.35
CA ALA A 452 -4.48 -33.19 -3.09
C ALA A 452 -3.57 -32.55 -4.15
N LEU A 453 -2.30 -32.96 -4.16
CA LEU A 453 -1.29 -32.50 -5.13
C LEU A 453 -1.59 -33.03 -6.54
N ASP A 454 -1.98 -34.30 -6.64
CA ASP A 454 -2.39 -34.97 -7.89
C ASP A 454 -3.87 -35.34 -7.79
N GLN A 455 -4.73 -34.44 -8.25
CA GLN A 455 -6.18 -34.63 -8.18
C GLN A 455 -6.67 -35.57 -9.31
N THR A 456 -7.50 -36.56 -8.94
CA THR A 456 -8.33 -37.28 -9.92
C THR A 456 -9.37 -36.33 -10.53
N ASP A 457 -9.96 -36.70 -11.67
CA ASP A 457 -10.96 -35.83 -12.32
C ASP A 457 -12.18 -35.54 -11.42
N GLU A 458 -12.57 -36.48 -10.56
CA GLU A 458 -13.62 -36.29 -9.55
C GLU A 458 -13.16 -35.33 -8.44
N GLN A 459 -11.90 -35.46 -7.98
CA GLN A 459 -11.32 -34.53 -7.00
C GLN A 459 -11.18 -33.11 -7.56
N LYS A 460 -10.84 -32.95 -8.85
CA LYS A 460 -10.81 -31.66 -9.54
C LYS A 460 -12.17 -30.98 -9.53
N GLN A 461 -13.25 -31.71 -9.81
CA GLN A 461 -14.61 -31.14 -9.77
C GLN A 461 -14.99 -30.67 -8.36
N ILE A 462 -14.61 -31.44 -7.33
CA ILE A 462 -14.86 -31.09 -5.94
C ILE A 462 -14.02 -29.87 -5.52
N ALA A 463 -12.73 -29.85 -5.89
CA ALA A 463 -11.83 -28.74 -5.60
C ALA A 463 -12.34 -27.45 -6.27
N GLU A 464 -12.69 -27.52 -7.55
CA GLU A 464 -13.21 -26.39 -8.32
C GLU A 464 -14.56 -25.88 -7.75
N HIS A 465 -15.42 -26.77 -7.24
CA HIS A 465 -16.64 -26.35 -6.56
C HIS A 465 -16.33 -25.54 -5.30
N LEU A 466 -15.38 -25.99 -4.48
CA LEU A 466 -14.94 -25.27 -3.27
C LEU A 466 -14.27 -23.94 -3.63
N SER A 467 -13.39 -23.92 -4.64
CA SER A 467 -12.76 -22.70 -5.15
C SER A 467 -13.80 -21.68 -5.59
N ASN A 468 -14.86 -22.11 -6.30
CA ASN A 468 -15.92 -21.20 -6.74
C ASN A 468 -16.73 -20.59 -5.58
N ILE A 469 -16.95 -21.34 -4.49
CA ILE A 469 -17.54 -20.78 -3.27
C ILE A 469 -16.60 -19.73 -2.67
N MET A 470 -15.31 -20.04 -2.54
CA MET A 470 -14.31 -19.11 -1.98
C MET A 470 -14.20 -17.82 -2.81
N ARG A 471 -14.10 -17.95 -4.14
CA ARG A 471 -14.06 -16.84 -5.09
C ARG A 471 -15.30 -15.95 -4.97
N THR A 472 -16.48 -16.55 -4.83
CA THR A 472 -17.75 -15.81 -4.68
C THR A 472 -17.81 -15.07 -3.34
N GLU A 473 -17.47 -15.73 -2.22
CA GLU A 473 -17.43 -15.08 -0.91
C GLU A 473 -16.40 -13.93 -0.88
N LEU A 474 -15.23 -14.11 -1.48
CA LEU A 474 -14.19 -13.08 -1.55
C LEU A 474 -14.64 -11.88 -2.38
N ARG A 475 -15.17 -12.11 -3.59
CA ARG A 475 -15.70 -11.03 -4.45
C ARG A 475 -16.78 -10.23 -3.74
N GLN A 476 -17.74 -10.90 -3.10
CA GLN A 476 -18.84 -10.23 -2.42
C GLN A 476 -18.33 -9.40 -1.22
N LYS A 477 -17.43 -9.98 -0.42
CA LYS A 477 -16.84 -9.27 0.73
C LYS A 477 -16.08 -8.02 0.29
N CYS A 478 -15.17 -8.16 -0.68
CA CYS A 478 -14.36 -7.04 -1.15
C CYS A 478 -15.18 -5.99 -1.90
N LYS A 479 -16.27 -6.37 -2.57
CA LYS A 479 -17.21 -5.41 -3.17
C LYS A 479 -17.84 -4.51 -2.12
N VAL A 480 -18.35 -5.10 -1.03
CA VAL A 480 -18.93 -4.36 0.09
C VAL A 480 -17.87 -3.46 0.77
N GLU A 481 -16.66 -3.98 0.96
CA GLU A 481 -15.62 -3.25 1.67
C GLU A 481 -14.97 -2.13 0.85
N TYR A 482 -14.86 -2.27 -0.47
CA TYR A 482 -14.09 -1.35 -1.31
C TYR A 482 -14.88 -0.64 -2.41
N VAL A 483 -15.89 -1.29 -3.02
CA VAL A 483 -16.67 -0.67 -4.10
C VAL A 483 -17.82 0.12 -3.52
N ASP A 484 -18.61 -0.48 -2.62
CA ASP A 484 -19.77 0.17 -2.02
C ASP A 484 -19.37 1.34 -1.10
N THR A 485 -18.13 1.36 -0.63
CA THR A 485 -17.51 2.45 0.13
C THR A 485 -16.78 3.48 -0.74
N ASN A 486 -16.83 3.33 -2.08
CA ASN A 486 -16.16 4.18 -3.06
C ASN A 486 -14.62 4.29 -2.89
N ILE A 487 -13.97 3.26 -2.33
CA ILE A 487 -12.51 3.17 -2.23
C ILE A 487 -11.91 2.74 -3.57
N LEU A 488 -12.52 1.78 -4.26
CA LEU A 488 -12.11 1.28 -5.57
C LEU A 488 -13.28 1.25 -6.55
N SER A 489 -13.01 1.39 -7.85
CA SER A 489 -13.98 1.01 -8.87
C SER A 489 -14.09 -0.53 -8.96
N GLU A 490 -15.22 -1.01 -9.47
CA GLU A 490 -15.44 -2.45 -9.65
C GLU A 490 -14.39 -3.08 -10.57
N ASP A 491 -13.96 -2.38 -11.63
CA ASP A 491 -12.91 -2.83 -12.54
C ASP A 491 -11.54 -2.97 -11.85
N VAL A 492 -11.15 -1.97 -11.04
CA VAL A 492 -9.89 -2.01 -10.30
C VAL A 492 -9.92 -3.12 -9.25
N LEU A 493 -11.04 -3.31 -8.55
CA LEU A 493 -11.19 -4.42 -7.62
C LEU A 493 -11.06 -5.76 -8.35
N ASN A 494 -11.71 -5.93 -9.51
CA ASN A 494 -11.66 -7.17 -10.28
C ASN A 494 -10.23 -7.51 -10.74
N SER A 495 -9.46 -6.50 -11.18
CA SER A 495 -8.04 -6.65 -11.52
C SER A 495 -7.22 -7.10 -10.29
N LYS A 496 -7.42 -6.47 -9.12
CA LYS A 496 -6.74 -6.86 -7.88
C LYS A 496 -7.09 -8.26 -7.38
N LEU A 497 -8.34 -8.71 -7.61
CA LEU A 497 -8.78 -10.03 -7.21
C LEU A 497 -8.30 -11.14 -8.15
N ALA A 498 -7.85 -10.82 -9.37
CA ALA A 498 -7.50 -11.81 -10.38
C ALA A 498 -6.48 -12.84 -9.87
N ASP A 499 -5.42 -12.38 -9.20
CA ASP A 499 -4.37 -13.26 -8.68
C ASP A 499 -4.87 -14.15 -7.53
N TYR A 500 -5.74 -13.64 -6.67
CA TYR A 500 -6.29 -14.43 -5.57
C TYR A 500 -7.29 -15.47 -6.05
N ILE A 501 -8.09 -15.10 -7.05
CA ILE A 501 -9.13 -15.96 -7.62
C ILE A 501 -8.51 -17.08 -8.44
N TYR A 502 -7.44 -16.80 -9.18
CA TYR A 502 -6.74 -17.81 -9.97
C TYR A 502 -6.03 -18.85 -9.08
N ASN A 503 -5.49 -18.43 -7.94
CA ASN A 503 -4.74 -19.29 -7.02
C ASN A 503 -5.62 -19.94 -5.92
N MET A 504 -6.93 -19.66 -5.90
CA MET A 504 -7.93 -20.32 -5.05
C MET A 504 -8.55 -21.51 -5.76
#